data_AF-A0A9P7C169-F1
#
_entry.id   AF-A0A9P7C169-F1
#
_cell.length_a   1.000
_cell.length_b   1.000
_cell.length_c   1.000
_cell.angle_alpha   90.00
_cell.angle_beta   90.00
_cell.angle_gamma   90.00
#
_symmetry.space_group_name_H-M   'P 1'
#
loop_
_entity.id
_entity.type
_entity.pdbx_description
1 polymer ?
#
loop_
_entity_poly.entity_id
_entity_poly.type
_entity_poly.pdbx_seq_one_letter_code
_entity_poly.pdbx_strand_id
1 'polypeptide(L)'
;MSRLDPHATLVIVASKSFTTTEPLANAEVAMNWLREAGVADPIKQVVAITANVEAALNLGILPDHIFQIWDWVGGRYSLWSAIGLPIALALGTDAQPQRPGL
;
A
#
# COMPACT_ATOMS: atom_id res chain seq x y z
N MET A 1 16.23 -2.13 6.83
CA MET A 1 15.83 -2.87 5.61
C MET A 1 17.06 -3.41 4.86
N SER A 2 17.99 -4.09 5.54
CA SER A 2 19.34 -4.42 5.02
C SER A 2 19.41 -5.57 3.99
N ARG A 3 18.27 -6.19 3.64
CA ARG A 3 18.17 -7.30 2.67
C ARG A 3 17.31 -6.97 1.45
N LEU A 4 16.89 -5.72 1.30
CA LEU A 4 16.04 -5.26 0.20
C LEU A 4 16.84 -4.29 -0.68
N ASP A 5 16.64 -4.36 -2.00
CA ASP A 5 17.14 -3.34 -2.94
C ASP A 5 16.19 -2.15 -2.95
N PRO A 6 16.61 -0.97 -2.46
CA PRO A 6 15.77 0.23 -2.43
C PRO A 6 15.21 0.63 -3.79
N HIS A 7 15.94 0.40 -4.88
CA HIS A 7 15.52 0.78 -6.25
C HIS A 7 14.51 -0.20 -6.87
N ALA A 8 14.34 -1.37 -6.26
CA ALA A 8 13.40 -2.40 -6.70
C ALA A 8 12.33 -2.75 -5.64
N THR A 9 12.18 -1.93 -4.60
CA THR A 9 11.25 -2.19 -3.49
C THR A 9 9.97 -1.36 -3.62
N LEU A 10 8.81 -2.03 -3.59
CA LEU A 10 7.50 -1.38 -3.45
C LEU A 10 7.06 -1.37 -1.99
N VAL A 11 6.64 -0.20 -1.48
CA VAL A 11 6.12 -0.03 -0.12
C VAL A 11 4.60 0.01 -0.17
N ILE A 12 3.95 -0.91 0.53
CA ILE A 12 2.48 -1.00 0.58
C ILE A 12 2.01 -0.59 1.98
N VAL A 13 1.26 0.50 2.06
CA VAL A 13 0.68 1.04 3.30
C VAL A 13 -0.79 0.66 3.37
N ALA A 14 -1.10 -0.35 4.19
CA ALA A 14 -2.48 -0.79 4.41
C ALA A 14 -3.03 -0.22 5.73
N SER A 15 -3.95 0.75 5.63
CA SER A 15 -4.67 1.29 6.78
C SER A 15 -6.04 1.78 6.34
N LYS A 16 -7.08 1.35 7.05
CA LYS A 16 -8.45 1.68 6.69
C LYS A 16 -8.78 3.15 6.90
N SER A 17 -8.44 3.70 8.07
CA SER A 17 -8.69 5.11 8.38
C SER A 17 -7.63 6.04 7.79
N PHE A 18 -6.43 5.51 7.52
CA PHE A 18 -5.27 6.28 7.04
C PHE A 18 -4.88 7.48 7.92
N THR A 19 -5.31 7.46 9.18
CA THR A 19 -5.03 8.47 10.21
C THR A 19 -4.27 7.89 11.40
N THR A 20 -4.08 6.56 11.41
CA THR A 20 -3.40 5.85 12.50
C THR A 20 -1.91 6.19 12.51
N THR A 21 -1.37 6.46 13.69
CA THR A 21 -0.01 6.97 13.88
C THR A 21 1.05 5.94 13.45
N GLU A 22 0.84 4.65 13.75
CA GLU A 22 1.85 3.61 13.53
C GLU A 22 2.06 3.25 12.05
N PRO A 23 1.02 3.04 11.20
CA PRO A 23 1.21 2.79 9.77
C PRO A 23 1.86 3.98 9.04
N LEU A 24 1.48 5.21 9.41
CA LEU A 24 2.03 6.42 8.81
C LEU A 24 3.49 6.63 9.22
N ALA A 25 3.83 6.42 10.49
CA ALA A 25 5.21 6.48 10.95
C ALA A 25 6.09 5.43 10.25
N ASN A 26 5.59 4.21 10.05
CA ASN A 26 6.32 3.18 9.30
C ASN A 26 6.49 3.55 7.82
N ALA A 27 5.48 4.18 7.20
CA ALA A 27 5.59 4.68 5.83
C ALA A 27 6.65 5.77 5.72
N GLU A 28 6.72 6.69 6.68
CA GLU A 28 7.74 7.73 6.74
C GLU A 28 9.15 7.16 6.88
N VAL A 29 9.35 6.18 7.77
CA VAL A 29 10.63 5.46 7.91
C VAL A 29 11.03 4.80 6.59
N ALA A 30 10.10 4.17 5.87
CA ALA A 30 10.37 3.54 4.58
C ALA A 30 10.74 4.58 3.51
N MET A 31 10.02 5.70 3.42
CA MET A 31 10.33 6.78 2.48
C MET A 31 11.69 7.42 2.75
N ASN A 32 12.04 7.61 4.02
CA ASN A 32 13.36 8.12 4.40
C ASN A 32 14.47 7.15 4.00
N TRP A 33 14.29 5.85 4.25
CA TRP A 33 15.22 4.83 3.79
C TRP A 33 15.42 4.81 2.26
N LEU A 34 14.34 4.94 1.48
CA LEU A 34 14.42 5.05 0.02
C LEU A 34 15.19 6.30 -0.42
N ARG A 35 14.92 7.44 0.23
CA ARG A 35 15.59 8.72 -0.07
C ARG A 35 17.08 8.65 0.23
N GLU A 36 17.45 8.10 1.38
CA GLU A 36 18.86 7.89 1.80
C GLU A 36 19.61 6.97 0.82
N ALA A 37 18.90 6.02 0.19
CA ALA A 37 19.45 5.14 -0.83
C ALA A 37 19.54 5.77 -2.25
N GLY A 38 19.16 7.04 -2.41
CA GLY A 38 19.25 7.76 -3.68
C GLY A 38 18.07 7.55 -4.64
N VAL A 39 16.93 7.05 -4.17
CA VAL A 39 15.70 7.02 -4.97
C VAL A 39 15.23 8.46 -5.16
N ALA A 40 15.16 8.92 -6.42
CA ALA A 40 14.87 10.31 -6.76
C ALA A 40 13.48 10.76 -6.31
N ASP A 41 12.49 9.87 -6.37
CA ASP A 41 11.11 10.17 -6.01
C ASP A 41 10.47 8.99 -5.24
N PRO A 42 10.74 8.86 -3.93
CA PRO A 42 10.29 7.73 -3.13
C PRO A 42 8.78 7.50 -3.13
N ILE A 43 7.97 8.56 -3.30
CA ILE A 43 6.51 8.45 -3.26
C ILE A 43 5.96 7.61 -4.43
N LYS A 44 6.69 7.53 -5.55
CA LYS A 44 6.36 6.66 -6.69
C LYS A 44 6.50 5.17 -6.36
N GLN A 45 7.23 4.83 -5.32
CA GLN A 45 7.36 3.45 -4.83
C GLN A 45 6.41 3.18 -3.65
N VAL A 46 5.44 4.06 -3.38
CA VAL A 46 4.45 3.90 -2.33
C VAL A 46 3.07 3.64 -2.94
N VAL A 47 2.38 2.64 -2.39
CA VAL A 47 1.00 2.27 -2.70
C VAL A 47 0.18 2.28 -1.41
N ALA A 48 -1.01 2.88 -1.45
CA ALA A 48 -1.95 2.91 -0.34
C ALA A 48 -3.10 1.93 -0.55
N ILE A 49 -3.49 1.26 0.53
CA ILE A 49 -4.72 0.47 0.60
C ILE A 49 -5.56 1.02 1.75
N THR A 50 -6.65 1.73 1.44
CA THR A 50 -7.37 2.55 2.41
C THR A 50 -8.85 2.78 2.04
N ALA A 51 -9.70 3.05 3.02
CA ALA A 51 -11.04 3.60 2.77
C ALA A 51 -11.03 5.14 2.68
N ASN A 52 -9.99 5.78 3.24
CA ASN A 52 -9.81 7.22 3.26
C ASN A 52 -8.87 7.67 2.12
N VAL A 53 -9.42 7.77 0.92
CA VAL A 53 -8.69 8.19 -0.30
C VAL A 53 -8.16 9.62 -0.16
N GLU A 54 -8.95 10.52 0.44
CA GLU A 54 -8.57 11.92 0.62
C GLU A 54 -7.30 12.07 1.46
N ALA A 55 -7.19 11.33 2.57
CA ALA A 55 -5.98 11.33 3.39
C ALA A 55 -4.75 10.82 2.62
N ALA A 56 -4.91 9.80 1.76
CA ALA A 56 -3.81 9.30 0.93
C ALA A 56 -3.36 10.30 -0.13
N LEU A 57 -4.30 11.00 -0.77
CA LEU A 57 -4.00 12.09 -1.71
C LEU A 57 -3.29 13.26 -1.02
N ASN A 58 -3.74 13.64 0.19
CA ASN A 58 -3.11 14.70 0.98
C ASN A 58 -1.67 14.36 1.42
N LEU A 59 -1.35 13.07 1.54
CA LEU A 59 0.01 12.58 1.77
C LEU A 59 0.88 12.55 0.49
N GLY A 60 0.32 12.88 -0.67
CA GLY A 60 1.02 12.96 -1.95
C GLY A 60 1.09 11.62 -2.70
N ILE A 61 0.35 10.60 -2.27
CA ILE A 61 0.29 9.33 -2.99
C ILE A 61 -0.43 9.54 -4.31
N LEU A 62 0.17 9.02 -5.39
CA LEU A 62 -0.40 9.14 -6.73
C LEU A 62 -1.79 8.48 -6.78
N PRO A 63 -2.79 9.08 -7.45
CA PRO A 63 -4.13 8.51 -7.54
C PRO A 63 -4.14 7.05 -8.02
N ASP A 64 -3.30 6.74 -9.02
CA ASP A 64 -3.16 5.39 -9.59
C ASP A 64 -2.53 4.37 -8.63
N HIS A 65 -1.96 4.84 -7.52
CA HIS A 65 -1.34 4.01 -6.47
C HIS A 65 -2.25 3.88 -5.23
N ILE A 66 -3.52 4.27 -5.33
CA ILE A 66 -4.49 4.15 -4.24
C ILE A 66 -5.49 3.04 -4.58
N PHE A 67 -5.47 1.98 -3.78
CA PHE A 67 -6.43 0.90 -3.87
C PHE A 67 -7.49 1.08 -2.77
N GLN A 68 -8.67 1.54 -3.17
CA GLN A 68 -9.75 1.80 -2.23
C GLN A 68 -10.33 0.49 -1.66
N ILE A 69 -10.51 0.44 -0.34
CA ILE A 69 -11.29 -0.58 0.36
C ILE A 69 -12.53 0.06 0.99
N TRP A 70 -13.57 -0.72 1.27
CA TRP A 70 -14.81 -0.17 1.84
C TRP A 70 -14.90 -0.31 3.36
N ASP A 71 -15.67 0.59 3.99
CA ASP A 71 -15.87 0.62 5.43
C ASP A 71 -16.57 -0.61 6.02
N TRP A 72 -17.29 -1.38 5.22
CA TRP A 72 -17.92 -2.63 5.65
C TRP A 72 -16.95 -3.83 5.60
N VAL A 73 -15.74 -3.68 5.06
CA VAL A 73 -14.71 -4.71 5.14
C VAL A 73 -14.14 -4.74 6.57
N GLY A 74 -14.48 -5.78 7.33
CA GLY A 74 -13.90 -6.05 8.64
C GLY A 74 -12.46 -6.52 8.52
N GLY A 75 -11.56 -6.05 9.39
CA GLY A 75 -10.10 -6.29 9.27
C GLY A 75 -9.65 -7.76 9.23
N ARG A 76 -10.46 -8.71 9.72
CA ARG A 76 -10.20 -10.16 9.64
C ARG A 76 -10.69 -10.83 8.36
N TYR A 77 -11.46 -10.12 7.54
CA TYR A 77 -12.00 -10.58 6.25
C TYR A 77 -11.45 -9.78 5.07
N SER A 78 -10.51 -8.87 5.32
CA SER A 78 -9.93 -7.98 4.31
C SER A 78 -8.91 -8.67 3.40
N LEU A 79 -8.47 -9.89 3.70
CA LEU A 79 -7.52 -10.63 2.86
C LEU A 79 -8.00 -10.77 1.40
N TRP A 80 -9.32 -10.88 1.21
CA TRP A 80 -9.95 -10.98 -0.11
C TRP A 80 -10.26 -9.62 -0.76
N SER A 81 -9.86 -8.50 -0.15
CA SER A 81 -9.93 -7.16 -0.74
C SER A 81 -8.57 -6.74 -1.32
N ALA A 82 -8.39 -5.45 -1.63
CA ALA A 82 -7.12 -4.90 -2.07
C ALA A 82 -5.96 -5.16 -1.08
N ILE A 83 -6.22 -5.51 0.19
CA ILE A 83 -5.17 -5.94 1.14
C ILE A 83 -4.45 -7.21 0.64
N GLY A 84 -5.06 -8.00 -0.23
CA GLY A 84 -4.41 -9.13 -0.91
C GLY A 84 -3.42 -8.75 -2.01
N LEU A 85 -3.22 -7.46 -2.32
CA LEU A 85 -2.27 -7.00 -3.34
C LEU A 85 -0.85 -7.57 -3.19
N PRO A 86 -0.24 -7.65 -1.98
CA PRO A 86 1.07 -8.28 -1.82
C PRO A 86 1.08 -9.76 -2.25
N ILE A 87 -0.04 -10.47 -2.07
CA ILE A 87 -0.18 -11.88 -2.46
C ILE A 87 -0.30 -12.00 -3.98
N ALA A 88 -1.11 -11.14 -4.61
CA ALA A 88 -1.22 -11.09 -6.06
C ALA A 88 0.12 -10.73 -6.74
N LEU A 89 0.89 -9.81 -6.16
CA LEU A 89 2.24 -9.47 -6.65
C LEU A 89 3.24 -10.62 -6.49
N ALA A 90 3.13 -11.41 -5.41
CA ALA A 90 4.05 -12.51 -5.14
C ALA A 90 3.73 -13.79 -5.91
N LEU A 91 2.44 -14.10 -6.11
CA LEU A 91 1.97 -15.39 -6.62
C LEU A 91 1.23 -15.31 -7.96
N GLY A 92 1.00 -14.10 -8.49
CA GLY A 92 0.16 -13.86 -9.65
C GLY A 92 -1.32 -13.71 -9.29
N THR A 93 -2.08 -13.09 -10.20
CA THR A 93 -3.51 -12.75 -10.00
C THR A 93 -4.44 -13.95 -9.92
N ASP A 94 -3.98 -15.13 -10.36
CA ASP A 94 -4.76 -16.38 -10.34
C ASP A 94 -4.87 -16.98 -8.94
N ALA A 95 -3.93 -16.63 -8.05
CA ALA A 95 -3.95 -17.05 -6.64
C ALA A 95 -4.97 -16.28 -5.79
N GLN A 96 -5.48 -15.14 -6.29
CA GLN A 96 -6.52 -14.36 -5.62
C GLN A 96 -7.88 -14.74 -6.22
N PRO A 97 -8.87 -15.18 -5.42
CA PRO A 97 -10.22 -15.44 -5.93
C PRO A 97 -10.79 -14.17 -6.53
N GLN A 98 -10.83 -14.13 -7.86
CA GLN A 98 -11.52 -13.08 -8.61
C GLN A 98 -13.00 -13.18 -8.25
N ARG A 99 -13.61 -12.09 -7.79
CA ARG A 99 -15.08 -12.04 -7.73
C ARG A 99 -15.58 -12.16 -9.18
N PRO A 100 -16.38 -13.18 -9.54
CA PRO A 100 -16.94 -13.26 -10.87
C PRO A 100 -17.98 -12.15 -11.04
N GLY A 101 -17.72 -11.21 -11.94
CA GLY A 101 -18.70 -10.23 -12.45
C GLY A 101 -18.89 -9.00 -11.57
N LEU A 102 -18.15 -7.93 -11.90
CA LEU A 102 -18.65 -6.56 -12.08
C LEU A 102 -17.93 -5.96 -13.30
#